data_AF-A0A5K1G248-F1
#
_entry.id   AF-A0A5K1G248-F1
#
_cell.length_a   1.000
_cell.length_b   1.000
_cell.length_c   1.000
_cell.angle_alpha   90.00
_cell.angle_beta   90.00
_cell.angle_gamma   90.00
#
_symmetry.space_group_name_H-M   'P 1'
#
loop_
_entity.id
_entity.type
_entity.pdbx_description
1 polymer ?
#
loop_
_entity_poly.entity_id
_entity_poly.type
_entity_poly.pdbx_seq_one_letter_code
_entity_poly.pdbx_strand_id
1 'polypeptide(L)'
;GEEIIVVIPWDEWWELALKDSSNPQIALLPLHPDLRAKFNNTAAWEYALSMTGKPYGYHNMIFSWIDTIADNYPPPLDSHL
;
A
#
# COMPACT_ATOMS: atom_id res chain seq x y z
N GLY A 1 -11.21 13.35 -0.19
CA GLY A 1 -11.36 12.72 -1.51
C GLY A 1 -12.00 11.38 -1.32
N GLU A 2 -12.55 10.77 -2.37
CA GLU A 2 -12.93 9.36 -2.29
C GLU A 2 -11.67 8.52 -2.10
N GLU A 3 -11.62 7.70 -1.05
CA GLU A 3 -10.51 6.79 -0.80
C GLU A 3 -10.74 5.54 -1.65
N ILE A 4 -10.26 5.56 -2.90
CA ILE A 4 -10.40 4.45 -3.86
C ILE A 4 -9.02 4.02 -4.38
N ILE A 5 -8.93 2.76 -4.80
CA ILE A 5 -7.73 2.24 -5.45
C ILE A 5 -7.69 2.72 -6.90
N VAL A 6 -6.60 3.36 -7.30
CA VAL A 6 -6.39 3.87 -8.67
C VAL A 6 -5.07 3.42 -9.25
N VAL A 7 -5.02 3.31 -10.57
CA VAL A 7 -3.77 3.16 -11.35
C VAL A 7 -3.50 4.51 -12.00
N ILE A 8 -2.36 5.10 -11.66
CA ILE A 8 -1.92 6.41 -12.13
C ILE A 8 -0.61 6.25 -12.91
N PRO A 9 -0.42 6.94 -14.04
CA PRO A 9 0.86 6.97 -14.73
C PRO A 9 1.99 7.42 -13.80
N TRP A 10 3.17 6.84 -13.98
CA TRP A 10 4.34 7.10 -13.15
C TRP A 10 4.65 8.61 -13.04
N ASP A 11 4.69 9.31 -14.18
CA ASP A 11 5.06 10.72 -14.23
C ASP A 11 4.04 11.61 -13.48
N GLU A 12 2.75 11.29 -13.61
CA GLU A 12 1.68 12.00 -12.91
C GLU A 12 1.75 11.79 -11.40
N TRP A 13 1.96 10.54 -10.97
CA TRP A 13 2.16 10.21 -9.55
C TRP A 13 3.41 10.90 -8.98
N TRP A 14 4.50 10.92 -9.75
CA TRP A 14 5.75 11.54 -9.32
C TRP A 14 5.60 13.05 -9.13
N GLU A 15 4.89 13.73 -10.02
CA GLU A 15 4.57 15.15 -9.84
C GLU A 15 3.73 15.42 -8.60
N LEU A 16 2.78 14.54 -8.26
CA LEU A 16 1.99 14.65 -7.04
C LEU A 16 2.86 14.46 -5.79
N ALA A 17 3.72 13.44 -5.78
CA ALA A 17 4.63 13.17 -4.68
C ALA A 17 5.60 14.33 -4.41
N LEU A 18 6.10 15.00 -5.45
CA LEU A 18 6.97 16.17 -5.31
C LEU A 18 6.25 17.41 -4.73
N LYS A 19 4.93 17.49 -4.88
CA LYS A 19 4.10 18.59 -4.36
C LYS A 19 3.51 18.27 -2.97
N ASP A 20 3.74 17.07 -2.46
CA ASP A 20 3.21 16.62 -1.17
C ASP A 20 3.95 17.29 0.00
N SER A 21 3.20 18.06 0.79
CA SER A 21 3.71 18.78 1.96
C SER A 21 4.11 17.87 3.14
N SER A 22 3.76 16.59 3.12
CA SER A 22 4.18 15.61 4.14
C SER A 22 5.66 15.24 4.04
N ASN A 23 6.35 15.65 2.96
CA ASN A 23 7.75 15.39 2.68
C ASN A 23 8.09 13.87 2.66
N PRO A 24 7.44 13.10 1.76
CA PRO A 24 7.63 11.66 1.72
C PRO A 24 9.05 11.28 1.30
N GLN A 25 9.62 10.25 1.95
CA GLN A 25 10.87 9.61 1.53
C GLN A 25 10.54 8.33 0.77
N ILE A 26 10.88 8.29 -0.52
CA ILE A 26 10.48 7.20 -1.43
C ILE A 26 11.70 6.36 -1.79
N ALA A 27 11.62 5.04 -1.59
CA ALA A 27 12.63 4.09 -2.03
C ALA A 27 12.00 3.06 -3.00
N LEU A 28 12.63 2.89 -4.17
CA LEU A 28 12.27 1.85 -5.12
C LEU A 28 13.22 0.68 -4.96
N LEU A 29 12.71 -0.44 -4.47
CA LEU A 29 13.50 -1.62 -4.17
C LEU A 29 13.21 -2.71 -5.21
N PRO A 30 14.24 -3.30 -5.84
CA PRO A 30 14.03 -4.45 -6.72
C PRO A 30 13.65 -5.68 -5.89
N LEU A 31 12.86 -6.58 -6.49
CA LEU A 31 12.67 -7.91 -5.93
C LEU A 31 13.99 -8.68 -5.91
N HIS A 32 14.21 -9.47 -4.86
CA HIS A 32 15.31 -10.43 -4.81
C HIS A 32 15.28 -11.35 -6.05
N PRO A 33 16.44 -11.71 -6.65
CA PRO A 33 16.47 -12.48 -7.90
C PRO A 33 15.57 -13.73 -7.91
N ASP A 34 15.57 -14.50 -6.83
CA ASP A 34 14.75 -15.72 -6.73
C ASP A 34 13.23 -15.46 -6.72
N LEU A 35 12.81 -14.32 -6.16
CA LEU A 35 11.41 -13.91 -6.16
C LEU A 35 11.04 -13.31 -7.52
N ARG A 36 11.95 -12.51 -8.10
CA ARG A 36 11.77 -11.94 -9.44
C ARG A 36 11.58 -13.03 -10.49
N ALA A 37 12.33 -14.13 -10.40
CA ALA A 37 12.20 -15.27 -11.31
C ALA A 37 10.83 -15.98 -11.22
N LYS A 38 10.15 -15.88 -10.07
CA LYS A 38 8.83 -16.47 -9.82
C LYS A 38 7.68 -15.47 -10.00
N PHE A 39 7.99 -14.19 -10.17
CA PHE A 39 6.98 -13.13 -10.21
C PHE A 39 6.19 -13.19 -11.51
N ASN A 40 4.88 -13.42 -11.39
CA ASN A 40 3.96 -13.41 -12.53
C ASN A 40 3.42 -11.99 -12.77
N ASN A 41 4.06 -11.26 -13.68
CA ASN A 41 3.69 -9.89 -14.00
C ASN A 41 2.26 -9.78 -14.56
N THR A 42 1.81 -10.74 -15.37
CA THR A 42 0.45 -10.72 -15.94
C THR A 42 -0.60 -10.85 -14.84
N ALA A 43 -0.45 -11.84 -13.95
CA ALA A 43 -1.38 -12.02 -12.83
C ALA A 43 -1.39 -10.83 -11.86
N ALA A 44 -0.22 -10.19 -11.65
CA ALA A 44 -0.12 -9.00 -10.81
C ALA A 44 -0.93 -7.82 -11.41
N TRP A 45 -0.83 -7.61 -12.72
CA TRP A 45 -1.61 -6.59 -13.43
C TRP A 45 -3.09 -6.90 -13.46
N GLU A 46 -3.48 -8.15 -13.71
CA GLU A 46 -4.88 -8.60 -13.65
C GLU A 46 -5.48 -8.30 -12.27
N TYR A 47 -4.76 -8.61 -11.20
CA TYR A 47 -5.18 -8.29 -9.84
C TYR A 47 -5.30 -6.77 -9.62
N ALA A 48 -4.28 -5.98 -9.95
CA ALA A 48 -4.29 -4.53 -9.75
C ALA A 48 -5.46 -3.85 -10.51
N LEU A 49 -5.70 -4.25 -11.75
CA LEU A 49 -6.82 -3.76 -12.55
C LEU A 49 -8.17 -4.19 -11.98
N SER A 50 -8.27 -5.41 -11.45
CA SER A 50 -9.49 -5.87 -10.77
C SER A 50 -9.84 -5.05 -9.52
N MET A 51 -8.84 -4.40 -8.90
CA MET A 51 -9.00 -3.58 -7.71
C MET A 51 -9.30 -2.12 -8.02
N THR A 52 -9.08 -1.66 -9.25
CA THR A 52 -9.28 -0.25 -9.64
C THR A 52 -10.74 0.16 -9.43
N GLY A 53 -10.93 1.30 -8.77
CA GLY A 53 -12.26 1.85 -8.42
C GLY A 53 -12.93 1.21 -7.21
N LYS A 54 -12.37 0.15 -6.62
CA LYS A 54 -12.85 -0.37 -5.33
C LYS A 54 -12.48 0.60 -4.20
N PRO A 55 -13.31 0.69 -3.14
CA PRO A 55 -12.97 1.48 -1.97
C PRO A 55 -11.65 0.98 -1.34
N TYR A 56 -10.79 1.92 -1.01
CA TYR A 56 -9.64 1.72 -0.15
C TYR A 56 -10.16 1.64 1.30
N GLY A 57 -9.75 0.63 2.05
CA GLY A 57 -10.28 0.39 3.39
C GLY A 57 -9.54 -0.72 4.13
N TYR A 58 -9.90 -0.95 5.41
CA TYR A 58 -9.22 -1.87 6.33
C TYR A 58 -8.99 -3.29 5.78
N HIS A 59 -9.88 -3.78 4.91
CA HIS A 59 -9.73 -5.11 4.27
C HIS A 59 -8.57 -5.20 3.26
N ASN A 60 -8.01 -4.07 2.83
CA ASN A 60 -6.84 -3.99 1.94
C ASN A 60 -5.53 -3.75 2.72
N MET A 61 -5.60 -3.62 4.05
CA MET A 61 -4.45 -3.38 4.90
C MET A 61 -3.85 -4.71 5.36
N ILE A 62 -2.65 -5.05 4.88
CA ILE A 62 -2.01 -6.35 5.17
C ILE A 62 -1.58 -6.42 6.65
N PHE A 63 -1.10 -5.31 7.22
CA PHE A 63 -0.83 -5.12 8.65
C PHE A 63 -0.97 -3.64 9.01
N SER A 64 -1.54 -3.32 10.17
CA SER A 64 -1.29 -2.05 10.86
C SER A 64 -0.84 -2.31 12.28
N TRP A 65 0.00 -1.45 12.80
CA TRP A 65 0.27 -1.36 14.23
C TRP A 65 0.09 0.10 14.66
N ILE A 66 -0.48 0.29 15.84
CA ILE A 66 -0.53 1.59 16.50
C ILE A 66 0.68 1.61 17.42
N ASP A 67 1.68 2.38 17.01
CA ASP A 67 2.85 2.68 17.84
C ASP A 67 2.47 3.84 18.78
N THR A 68 2.61 3.64 20.08
CA THR A 68 2.54 4.73 21.06
C THR A 68 3.94 4.98 21.60
N ILE A 69 4.22 6.20 22.08
CA ILE A 69 5.54 6.58 22.62
C ILE A 69 6.09 5.58 23.67
N ALA A 70 5.22 4.81 24.34
CA ALA A 70 5.58 3.87 25.39
C ALA A 70 5.28 2.39 25.09
N ASP A 71 4.52 2.04 24.05
CA ASP A 71 4.06 0.66 23.79
C ASP A 71 3.82 0.40 22.29
N ASN A 72 4.42 -0.68 21.77
CA ASN A 72 4.42 -1.08 20.35
C ASN A 72 3.29 -2.06 19.95
N TYR A 73 2.45 -2.48 20.89
CA TYR A 73 1.37 -3.44 20.61
C TYR A 73 0.10 -3.02 21.36
N PRO A 74 -1.02 -2.73 20.66
CA PRO A 74 -2.30 -2.72 21.35
C PRO A 74 -2.54 -4.12 21.95
N PRO A 75 -3.10 -4.22 23.18
CA PRO A 75 -3.49 -5.52 23.73
C PRO A 75 -4.39 -6.25 22.72
N PRO A 76 -4.40 -7.60 22.72
CA PRO A 76 -5.23 -8.37 21.80
C PRO A 76 -6.65 -7.79 21.77
N LEU A 77 -7.15 -7.45 20.59
CA LEU A 77 -8.55 -7.09 20.43
C LEU A 77 -9.36 -8.31 20.87
N ASP A 78 -10.00 -8.19 22.02
CA ASP A 78 -10.98 -9.14 22.46
C ASP A 78 -12.14 -9.11 21.47
N SER A 79 -12.62 -10.27 21.02
CA SER A 79 -13.75 -10.40 20.09
C SER A 79 -15.10 -9.98 20.70
N HIS A 80 -15.08 -9.27 21.83
CA HIS A 80 -16.23 -8.94 22.63
C HIS A 80 -16.78 -7.52 22.47
N LEU A 81 -16.29 -6.66 21.56
CA LEU A 81 -17.02 -5.49 21.03
C LEU A 81 -16.26 -4.72 19.94
#